data_AF-J0PX91-F1
#
_entry.id   AF-J0PX91-F1
#
_cell.length_a   1.000
_cell.length_b   1.000
_cell.length_c   1.000
_cell.angle_alpha   90.00
_cell.angle_beta   90.00
_cell.angle_gamma   90.00
#
_symmetry.space_group_name_H-M   'P 1'
#
loop_
_entity.id
_entity.type
_entity.pdbx_description
1 polymer ?
#
loop_
_entity_poly.entity_id
_entity_poly.type
_entity_poly.pdbx_seq_one_letter_code
_entity_poly.pdbx_strand_id
1 'polypeptide(L)'
;MTKLAAKEKKLWLKEKPTKFTDSKFGQTNKVYQRNDLFDPNQIVSWTVNKKKVWGTNLDRMKTGRAPMGFDGKPVELHHLKQTHEGPIAEISNEFHNKYTSVIHAPSNTHQSLIERSKFDQWREEYWKERAQGYREEANSSLGGIIDMKWGIIGIDFNGWGQEHRQ
;
A
#
# COMPACT_ATOMS: atom_id res chain seq x y z
N MET A 1 -9.86 -26.90 -1.61
CA MET A 1 -9.13 -25.75 -1.02
C MET A 1 -8.14 -25.11 -2.01
N THR A 2 -7.30 -25.88 -2.72
CA THR A 2 -6.29 -25.36 -3.67
C THR A 2 -6.86 -24.60 -4.88
N LYS A 3 -8.03 -24.99 -5.40
CA LYS A 3 -8.65 -24.32 -6.57
C LYS A 3 -9.04 -22.86 -6.32
N LEU A 4 -9.52 -22.53 -5.12
CA LEU A 4 -9.92 -21.15 -4.77
C LEU A 4 -8.68 -20.26 -4.58
N ALA A 5 -7.65 -20.76 -3.87
CA ALA A 5 -6.37 -20.08 -3.75
C ALA A 5 -5.69 -19.88 -5.12
N ALA A 6 -5.77 -20.85 -6.03
CA ALA A 6 -5.23 -20.72 -7.38
C ALA A 6 -6.00 -19.68 -8.21
N LYS A 7 -7.33 -19.63 -8.08
CA LYS A 7 -8.19 -18.61 -8.72
C LYS A 7 -7.83 -17.21 -8.22
N GLU A 8 -7.64 -17.05 -6.92
CA GLU A 8 -7.21 -15.79 -6.29
C GLU A 8 -5.80 -15.37 -6.73
N LYS A 9 -4.84 -16.30 -6.76
CA LYS A 9 -3.48 -16.04 -7.30
C LYS A 9 -3.54 -15.53 -8.75
N LYS A 10 -4.44 -16.07 -9.56
CA LYS A 10 -4.66 -15.59 -10.93
C LYS A 10 -5.20 -14.15 -10.97
N LEU A 11 -5.98 -13.73 -9.96
CA LEU A 11 -6.43 -12.35 -9.84
C LEU A 11 -5.28 -11.40 -9.46
N TRP A 12 -4.33 -11.81 -8.61
CA TRP A 12 -3.14 -10.99 -8.30
C TRP A 12 -2.35 -10.61 -9.55
N LEU A 13 -2.19 -11.57 -10.47
CA LEU A 13 -1.36 -11.43 -11.66
C LEU A 13 -2.15 -10.91 -12.87
N LYS A 14 -3.40 -10.47 -12.68
CA LYS A 14 -4.27 -10.01 -13.77
C LYS A 14 -3.78 -8.68 -14.34
N GLU A 15 -3.44 -7.75 -13.46
CA GLU A 15 -2.94 -6.43 -13.83
C GLU A 15 -1.41 -6.45 -13.98
N LYS A 16 -0.90 -5.55 -14.83
CA LYS A 16 0.56 -5.40 -14.98
C LYS A 16 1.14 -4.87 -13.67
N PRO A 17 2.22 -5.48 -13.13
CA PRO A 17 2.81 -4.99 -11.90
C PRO A 17 3.48 -3.64 -12.13
N THR A 18 3.45 -2.81 -11.09
CA THR A 18 4.27 -1.60 -11.02
C THR A 18 5.67 -1.94 -10.51
N LYS A 19 6.66 -1.10 -10.80
CA LYS A 19 7.97 -1.19 -10.17
C LYS A 19 8.03 -0.14 -9.07
N PHE A 20 8.49 -0.54 -7.90
CA PHE A 20 8.75 0.36 -6.80
C PHE A 20 10.19 0.15 -6.31
N THR A 21 10.89 1.25 -6.09
CA THR A 21 12.28 1.28 -5.60
C THR A 21 12.30 2.07 -4.30
N ASP A 22 12.73 1.47 -3.19
CA ASP A 22 12.84 2.21 -1.94
C ASP A 22 14.03 3.18 -1.98
N SER A 23 13.89 4.29 -1.28
CA SER A 23 14.84 5.40 -1.33
C SER A 23 16.14 5.12 -0.58
N LYS A 24 16.13 4.23 0.42
CA LYS A 24 17.28 4.03 1.32
C LYS A 24 18.23 2.94 0.85
N PHE A 25 17.70 1.82 0.38
CA PHE A 25 18.48 0.66 -0.03
C PHE A 25 18.51 0.48 -1.55
N GLY A 26 17.69 1.23 -2.29
CA GLY A 26 17.60 1.10 -3.75
C GLY A 26 17.03 -0.24 -4.19
N GLN A 27 16.36 -0.97 -3.29
CA GLN A 27 15.77 -2.26 -3.56
C GLN A 27 14.55 -2.05 -4.48
N THR A 28 14.57 -2.72 -5.62
CA THR A 28 13.48 -2.64 -6.60
C THR A 28 12.67 -3.93 -6.61
N ASN A 29 11.36 -3.80 -6.42
CA ASN A 29 10.42 -4.91 -6.49
C ASN A 29 9.35 -4.64 -7.55
N LYS A 30 8.88 -5.72 -8.18
CA LYS A 30 7.61 -5.70 -8.91
C LYS A 30 6.47 -5.84 -7.92
N VAL A 31 5.47 -4.98 -7.98
CA VAL A 31 4.33 -5.00 -7.07
C VAL A 31 3.03 -5.16 -7.83
N TYR A 32 2.26 -6.18 -7.46
CA TYR A 32 0.91 -6.42 -7.98
C TYR A 32 -0.10 -5.71 -7.06
N GLN A 33 -0.47 -4.50 -7.44
CA GLN A 33 -1.48 -3.69 -6.77
C GLN A 33 -2.89 -4.23 -7.02
N ARG A 34 -3.77 -4.14 -6.02
CA ARG A 34 -5.12 -4.70 -6.02
C ARG A 34 -6.12 -3.66 -5.52
N ASN A 35 -6.71 -2.92 -6.46
CA ASN A 35 -7.73 -1.89 -6.19
C ASN A 35 -9.05 -2.43 -5.61
N ASP A 36 -9.27 -3.75 -5.64
CA ASP A 36 -10.48 -4.41 -5.15
C ASP A 36 -10.39 -4.85 -3.69
N LEU A 37 -9.28 -4.57 -2.99
CA LEU A 37 -9.11 -4.95 -1.58
C LEU A 37 -9.63 -3.91 -0.60
N PHE A 38 -9.73 -2.64 -1.01
CA PHE A 38 -10.12 -1.52 -0.15
C PHE A 38 -10.71 -0.38 -0.97
N ASP A 39 -11.50 0.48 -0.33
CA ASP A 39 -11.91 1.77 -0.89
C ASP A 39 -10.94 2.86 -0.39
N PRO A 40 -10.24 3.62 -1.27
CA PRO A 40 -9.32 4.67 -0.86
C PRO A 40 -10.00 5.80 -0.07
N ASN A 41 -11.29 6.03 -0.25
CA ASN A 41 -12.06 7.10 0.41
C ASN A 41 -12.78 6.61 1.67
N GLN A 42 -12.69 5.33 2.01
CA GLN A 42 -13.31 4.78 3.22
C GLN A 42 -12.75 5.49 4.47
N ILE A 43 -13.66 6.00 5.31
CA ILE A 43 -13.29 6.56 6.61
C ILE A 43 -12.93 5.43 7.57
N VAL A 44 -11.70 5.49 8.08
CA VAL A 44 -11.12 4.51 9.00
C VAL A 44 -10.52 5.21 10.20
N SER A 45 -10.17 4.44 11.23
CA SER A 45 -9.45 4.96 12.38
C SER A 45 -8.15 4.22 12.64
N TRP A 46 -7.20 4.91 13.25
CA TRP A 46 -5.92 4.34 13.69
C TRP A 46 -5.37 5.06 14.90
N THR A 47 -4.30 4.51 15.47
CA THR A 47 -3.64 5.07 16.64
C THR A 47 -2.37 5.81 16.23
N VAL A 48 -2.23 7.05 16.70
CA VAL A 48 -1.02 7.88 16.62
C VAL A 48 -0.75 8.42 18.02
N ASN A 49 0.45 8.20 18.56
CA ASN A 49 0.84 8.66 19.91
C ASN A 49 -0.22 8.32 20.99
N LYS A 50 -0.71 7.08 20.97
CA LYS A 50 -1.77 6.55 21.86
C LYS A 50 -3.14 7.23 21.72
N LYS A 51 -3.35 8.08 20.72
CA LYS A 51 -4.65 8.73 20.43
C LYS A 51 -5.27 8.13 19.18
N LYS A 52 -6.60 7.95 19.21
CA LYS A 52 -7.38 7.54 18.04
C LYS A 52 -7.54 8.74 17.11
N VAL A 53 -7.19 8.55 15.85
CA VAL A 53 -7.41 9.51 14.77
C VAL A 53 -8.31 8.88 13.72
N TRP A 54 -8.92 9.71 12.89
CA TRP A 54 -9.82 9.31 11.81
C TRP A 54 -9.41 9.98 10.51
N GLY A 55 -9.67 9.32 9.39
CA GLY A 55 -9.40 9.84 8.06
C GLY A 55 -9.67 8.77 7.01
N THR A 56 -9.45 9.10 5.75
CA THR A 56 -9.62 8.13 4.66
C THR A 56 -8.50 7.09 4.65
N ASN A 57 -8.69 5.98 3.93
CA ASN A 57 -7.60 5.05 3.61
C ASN A 57 -6.44 5.75 2.88
N LEU A 58 -6.75 6.73 2.03
CA LEU A 58 -5.76 7.56 1.38
C LEU A 58 -4.93 8.37 2.39
N ASP A 59 -5.57 8.98 3.40
CA ASP A 59 -4.85 9.70 4.47
C ASP A 59 -4.01 8.76 5.33
N ARG A 60 -4.54 7.57 5.62
CA ARG A 60 -3.80 6.52 6.31
C ARG A 60 -2.53 6.12 5.55
N MET A 61 -2.64 5.91 4.24
CA MET A 61 -1.50 5.56 3.36
C MET A 61 -0.46 6.69 3.24
N LYS A 62 -0.85 7.97 3.23
CA LYS A 62 0.09 9.11 3.28
C LYS A 62 0.99 9.08 4.52
N THR A 63 0.56 8.43 5.61
CA THR A 63 1.38 8.21 6.82
C THR A 63 2.21 6.92 6.78
N GLY A 64 2.30 6.28 5.61
CA GLY A 64 3.01 5.03 5.39
C GLY A 64 2.35 3.78 5.98
N ARG A 65 1.05 3.87 6.32
CA ARG A 65 0.28 2.75 6.88
C ARG A 65 -0.50 2.07 5.77
N ALA A 66 -0.55 0.75 5.81
CA ALA A 66 -1.42 -0.01 4.93
C ALA A 66 -2.88 0.47 5.06
N PRO A 67 -3.64 0.56 3.95
CA PRO A 67 -5.07 0.84 4.00
C PRO A 67 -5.80 -0.28 4.74
N MET A 68 -6.97 0.03 5.30
CA MET A 68 -7.89 -0.97 5.83
C MET A 68 -8.63 -1.63 4.68
N GLY A 69 -8.53 -2.94 4.58
CA GLY A 69 -9.27 -3.75 3.62
C GLY A 69 -10.74 -3.91 3.98
N PHE A 70 -11.52 -4.40 3.03
CA PHE A 70 -12.93 -4.75 3.24
C PHE A 70 -13.16 -5.85 4.29
N ASP A 71 -12.12 -6.63 4.60
CA ASP A 71 -12.10 -7.60 5.71
C ASP A 71 -11.91 -6.94 7.09
N GLY A 72 -11.84 -5.60 7.15
CA GLY A 72 -11.66 -4.85 8.39
C GLY A 72 -10.26 -4.97 8.98
N LYS A 73 -9.28 -5.45 8.21
CA LYS A 73 -7.87 -5.58 8.60
C LYS A 73 -6.96 -4.82 7.63
N PRO A 74 -5.75 -4.41 8.05
CA PRO A 74 -4.81 -3.78 7.13
C PRO A 74 -4.47 -4.72 5.96
N VAL A 75 -4.47 -4.17 4.74
CA VAL A 75 -4.00 -4.89 3.55
C VAL A 75 -2.53 -5.27 3.74
N GLU A 76 -2.18 -6.48 3.33
CA GLU A 76 -0.84 -7.03 3.54
C GLU A 76 -0.03 -7.08 2.26
N LEU A 77 1.29 -6.96 2.41
CA LEU A 77 2.26 -7.10 1.32
C LEU A 77 2.95 -8.45 1.43
N HIS A 78 2.66 -9.32 0.48
CA HIS A 78 3.18 -10.68 0.47
C HIS A 78 4.20 -10.87 -0.64
N HIS A 79 5.41 -11.30 -0.26
CA HIS A 79 6.40 -11.72 -1.23
C HIS A 79 5.99 -13.06 -1.87
N LEU A 80 5.90 -13.09 -3.20
CA LEU A 80 5.62 -14.31 -3.97
C LEU A 80 6.82 -15.28 -4.02
N LYS A 81 8.02 -14.77 -3.74
CA LYS A 81 9.26 -15.53 -3.56
C LYS A 81 9.93 -15.07 -2.28
N GLN A 82 10.45 -15.99 -1.46
CA GLN A 82 11.07 -15.70 -0.16
C GLN A 82 12.48 -15.03 -0.27
N THR A 83 12.63 -14.08 -1.20
CA THR A 83 13.84 -13.32 -1.52
C THR A 83 13.51 -11.84 -1.43
N HIS A 84 14.51 -11.02 -1.06
CA HIS A 84 14.34 -9.57 -0.91
C HIS A 84 13.80 -8.94 -2.21
N GLU A 85 14.41 -9.21 -3.36
CA GLU A 85 14.04 -8.66 -4.68
C GLU A 85 12.83 -9.38 -5.31
N GLY A 86 12.17 -10.26 -4.55
CA GLY A 86 11.03 -11.04 -5.02
C GLY A 86 9.83 -10.16 -5.39
N PRO A 87 9.01 -10.54 -6.38
CA PRO A 87 7.76 -9.83 -6.63
C PRO A 87 6.83 -9.88 -5.40
N ILE A 88 6.11 -8.79 -5.16
CA ILE A 88 5.22 -8.61 -4.03
C ILE A 88 3.78 -8.45 -4.53
N ALA A 89 2.80 -8.99 -3.80
CA ALA A 89 1.38 -8.78 -4.07
C ALA A 89 0.68 -8.16 -2.86
N GLU A 90 -0.22 -7.21 -3.11
CA GLU A 90 -1.22 -6.78 -2.13
C GLU A 90 -2.26 -7.90 -1.94
N ILE A 91 -2.52 -8.30 -0.69
CA ILE A 91 -3.50 -9.35 -0.35
C ILE A 91 -4.33 -8.95 0.88
N SER A 92 -5.54 -9.48 1.02
CA SER A 92 -6.31 -9.34 2.26
C SER A 92 -5.71 -10.18 3.38
N ASN A 93 -5.89 -9.74 4.62
CA ASN A 93 -5.44 -10.48 5.80
C ASN A 93 -6.22 -11.80 5.94
N GLU A 94 -7.51 -11.80 5.63
CA GLU A 94 -8.31 -13.04 5.62
C GLU A 94 -7.71 -14.08 4.66
N PHE A 95 -7.35 -13.67 3.43
CA PHE A 95 -6.76 -14.57 2.47
C PHE A 95 -5.41 -15.10 2.95
N HIS A 96 -4.53 -14.21 3.45
CA HIS A 96 -3.21 -14.59 3.95
C HIS A 96 -3.30 -15.66 5.03
N ASN A 97 -4.19 -15.45 6.01
CA ASN A 97 -4.39 -16.39 7.11
C ASN A 97 -4.99 -17.72 6.62
N LYS A 98 -6.03 -17.66 5.80
CA LYS A 98 -6.74 -18.85 5.32
C LYS A 98 -5.87 -19.75 4.43
N TYR A 99 -4.96 -19.17 3.67
CA TYR A 99 -4.13 -19.89 2.71
C TYR A 99 -2.64 -19.85 3.03
N THR A 100 -2.28 -19.58 4.29
CA THR A 100 -0.89 -19.50 4.75
C THR A 100 -0.05 -20.70 4.31
N SER A 101 -0.56 -21.93 4.44
CA SER A 101 0.15 -23.16 4.03
C SER A 101 0.33 -23.30 2.51
N VAL A 102 -0.49 -22.62 1.71
CA VAL A 102 -0.44 -22.65 0.23
C VAL A 102 0.45 -21.54 -0.33
N ILE A 103 0.59 -20.44 0.39
CA ILE A 103 1.41 -19.29 -0.02
C ILE A 103 2.81 -19.29 0.61
N HIS A 104 2.96 -19.93 1.78
CA HIS A 104 4.23 -20.18 2.46
C HIS A 104 4.61 -21.67 2.45
N ALA A 105 4.13 -22.43 1.46
CA ALA A 105 4.50 -23.84 1.32
C ALA A 105 6.03 -23.97 1.42
N PRO A 106 6.55 -24.82 2.33
CA PRO A 106 7.96 -24.82 2.66
C PRO A 106 8.77 -25.15 1.40
N SER A 107 9.68 -24.24 1.03
CA SER A 107 10.87 -24.73 0.33
C SER A 107 11.64 -25.48 1.39
N ASN A 108 11.82 -26.79 1.22
CA ASN A 108 12.55 -27.64 2.17
C ASN A 108 14.06 -27.30 2.23
N THR A 109 14.46 -26.13 1.73
CA THR A 109 15.84 -25.80 1.36
C THR A 109 16.30 -24.40 1.75
N HIS A 110 15.45 -23.41 2.06
CA HIS A 110 15.95 -22.06 2.41
C HIS A 110 15.13 -21.31 3.46
N GLN A 111 15.84 -20.76 4.46
CA GLN A 111 15.34 -19.74 5.38
C GLN A 111 15.01 -18.45 4.60
N SER A 112 13.96 -17.71 5.00
CA SER A 112 13.61 -16.43 4.38
C SER A 112 14.81 -15.48 4.40
N LEU A 113 15.20 -14.97 3.22
CA LEU A 113 16.25 -13.95 3.08
C LEU A 113 15.74 -12.53 3.31
N ILE A 114 14.46 -12.36 3.65
CA ILE A 114 13.85 -11.05 3.89
C ILE A 114 14.29 -10.51 5.25
N GLU A 115 15.05 -9.42 5.25
CA GLU A 115 15.33 -8.67 6.46
C GLU A 115 14.12 -7.80 6.84
N ARG A 116 13.55 -8.09 8.03
CA ARG A 116 12.28 -7.48 8.45
C ARG A 116 12.37 -5.96 8.58
N SER A 117 13.44 -5.43 9.17
CA SER A 117 13.62 -3.99 9.34
C SER A 117 13.71 -3.23 8.01
N LYS A 118 14.43 -3.80 7.03
CA LYS A 118 14.48 -3.26 5.66
C LYS A 118 13.10 -3.30 5.02
N PHE A 119 12.39 -4.41 5.15
CA PHE A 119 11.06 -4.56 4.58
C PHE A 119 10.01 -3.65 5.24
N ASP A 120 10.11 -3.42 6.54
CA ASP A 120 9.21 -2.51 7.26
C ASP A 120 9.34 -1.07 6.74
N GLN A 121 10.57 -0.64 6.45
CA GLN A 121 10.84 0.65 5.81
C GLN A 121 10.34 0.69 4.36
N TRP A 122 10.69 -0.32 3.56
CA TRP A 122 10.21 -0.45 2.19
C TRP A 122 8.68 -0.36 2.12
N ARG A 123 7.97 -1.02 3.04
CA ARG A 123 6.51 -1.01 3.14
C ARG A 123 5.96 0.38 3.46
N GLU A 124 6.61 1.11 4.37
CA GLU A 124 6.17 2.46 4.73
C GLU A 124 6.25 3.40 3.53
N GLU A 125 7.37 3.39 2.81
CA GLU A 125 7.57 4.19 1.60
C GLU A 125 6.62 3.77 0.48
N TYR A 126 6.45 2.46 0.28
CA TYR A 126 5.52 1.92 -0.70
C TYR A 126 4.09 2.43 -0.52
N TRP A 127 3.55 2.44 0.71
CA TRP A 127 2.19 2.94 0.93
C TRP A 127 2.05 4.44 0.70
N LYS A 128 3.10 5.23 0.96
CA LYS A 128 3.10 6.66 0.63
C LYS A 128 3.05 6.87 -0.89
N GLU A 129 3.86 6.12 -1.63
CA GLU A 129 3.86 6.13 -3.09
C GLU A 129 2.51 5.66 -3.66
N ARG A 130 1.93 4.61 -3.07
CA ARG A 130 0.61 4.09 -3.44
C ARG A 130 -0.48 5.17 -3.31
N ALA A 131 -0.42 5.98 -2.25
CA ALA A 131 -1.33 7.12 -2.08
C ALA A 131 -1.07 8.25 -3.08
N GLN A 132 0.17 8.49 -3.48
CA GLN A 132 0.49 9.50 -4.48
C GLN A 132 -0.13 9.17 -5.85
N GLY A 133 -0.07 7.89 -6.27
CA GLY A 133 -0.67 7.45 -7.54
C GLY A 133 -2.16 7.77 -7.67
N TYR A 134 -2.94 7.64 -6.59
CA TYR A 134 -4.36 8.04 -6.58
C TYR A 134 -4.57 9.54 -6.78
N ARG A 135 -3.64 10.37 -6.30
CA ARG A 135 -3.72 11.83 -6.41
C ARG A 135 -3.44 12.28 -7.85
N GLU A 136 -2.49 11.62 -8.52
CA GLU A 136 -2.15 11.86 -9.93
C GLU A 136 -3.27 11.41 -10.87
N GLU A 137 -3.91 10.27 -10.60
CA GLU A 137 -5.13 9.83 -11.31
C GLU A 137 -6.29 10.83 -11.17
N ALA A 138 -6.53 11.35 -9.96
CA ALA A 138 -7.55 12.37 -9.73
C ALA A 138 -7.24 13.68 -10.49
N ASN A 139 -5.97 14.12 -10.51
CA ASN A 139 -5.57 15.34 -11.22
C ASN A 139 -5.62 15.20 -12.75
N SER A 140 -5.24 14.04 -13.28
CA SER A 140 -5.31 13.75 -14.72
C SER A 140 -6.75 13.62 -15.21
N SER A 141 -7.64 12.97 -14.44
CA SER A 141 -9.07 12.84 -14.78
C SER A 141 -9.84 14.16 -14.76
N LEU A 142 -9.36 15.17 -14.02
CA LEU A 142 -9.89 16.54 -14.04
C LEU A 142 -9.40 17.41 -15.22
N GLY A 143 -8.69 16.83 -16.20
CA GLY A 143 -8.39 17.51 -17.47
C GLY A 143 -7.00 18.14 -17.59
N GLY A 144 -5.97 17.58 -16.95
CA GLY A 144 -4.58 17.68 -17.42
C GLY A 144 -4.04 19.08 -17.77
N ILE A 145 -4.30 20.12 -16.97
CA ILE A 145 -3.67 21.46 -17.17
C ILE A 145 -2.37 21.63 -16.36
N ILE A 146 -2.03 20.73 -15.43
CA ILE A 146 -0.84 20.92 -14.59
C ILE A 146 0.22 19.87 -14.92
N ASP A 147 0.93 20.08 -16.02
CA ASP A 147 2.30 19.59 -16.18
C ASP A 147 3.19 20.35 -15.20
N MET A 148 3.42 19.80 -14.01
CA MET A 148 4.39 20.30 -13.04
C MET A 148 5.55 19.31 -12.92
N LYS A 149 6.35 19.27 -13.98
CA LYS A 149 7.77 18.95 -13.93
C LYS A 149 8.46 19.93 -12.95
N TRP A 150 8.73 19.46 -11.73
CA TRP A 150 9.65 20.00 -10.71
C TRP A 150 9.84 21.53 -10.61
N GLY A 151 9.33 22.15 -9.53
CA GLY A 151 9.70 23.53 -9.16
C GLY A 151 9.05 24.01 -7.87
N ILE A 152 9.86 24.13 -6.81
CA ILE A 152 9.76 24.94 -5.59
C ILE A 152 8.54 25.88 -5.49
N ILE A 153 7.75 25.79 -4.40
CA ILE A 153 7.32 26.90 -3.52
C ILE A 153 6.64 26.30 -2.27
N GLY A 154 7.09 26.74 -1.10
CA GLY A 154 6.56 26.33 0.19
C GLY A 154 5.10 26.76 0.37
N ILE A 155 4.30 25.85 0.92
CA ILE A 155 2.97 26.18 1.42
C ILE A 155 3.08 26.18 2.95
N ASP A 156 3.00 27.38 3.50
CA ASP A 156 2.94 27.66 4.93
C ASP A 156 1.52 27.33 5.44
N PHE A 157 1.42 26.49 6.47
CA PHE A 157 0.16 25.97 7.00
C PHE A 157 -0.34 26.79 8.20
N ASN A 158 -0.57 28.10 8.02
CA ASN A 158 -1.23 28.93 9.02
C ASN A 158 -2.31 29.80 8.37
N GLY A 159 -3.58 29.43 8.53
CA GLY A 159 -4.68 30.30 8.12
C GLY A 159 -6.01 29.64 7.80
N TRP A 160 -6.51 28.74 8.65
CA TRP A 160 -7.92 28.33 8.61
C TRP A 160 -8.42 28.19 10.03
N GLY A 161 -9.09 29.22 10.54
CA GLY A 161 -9.60 29.20 11.91
C GLY A 161 -10.20 30.50 12.42
N GLN A 162 -10.87 31.31 11.60
CA GLN A 162 -11.86 32.30 12.05
C GLN A 162 -12.83 32.56 10.91
N GLU A 163 -14.08 32.11 11.03
CA GLU A 163 -15.27 32.92 10.75
C GLU A 163 -16.54 32.14 11.11
N HIS A 164 -17.61 32.88 11.41
CA HIS A 164 -18.93 32.49 11.91
C HIS A 164 -19.13 32.49 13.43
N ARG A 165 -19.35 33.70 13.96
CA ARG A 165 -20.51 33.98 14.82
C ARG A 165 -20.93 35.43 14.60
N GLN A 166 -22.14 35.60 14.06
CA GLN A 166 -22.96 36.80 14.23
C GLN A 166 -23.54 36.80 15.65
#